data_AF-A0A5B7CVJ4-F1
#
_entry.id   AF-A0A5B7CVJ4-F1
#
_cell.length_a   1.000
_cell.length_b   1.000
_cell.length_c   1.000
_cell.angle_alpha   90.00
_cell.angle_beta   90.00
_cell.angle_gamma   90.00
#
_symmetry.space_group_name_H-M   'P 1'
#
loop_
_entity.id
_entity.type
_entity.pdbx_description
1 polymer ?
#
loop_
_entity_poly.entity_id
_entity_poly.type
_entity_poly.pdbx_seq_one_letter_code
_entity_poly.pdbx_strand_id
1 'polypeptide(L)'
;MASSSRGIQIGSAWFQRKIKLRPQHRGIHLVTDEVLKEIPELRQFSVGLLHVQILHTSASLALNENWDPYVRDDMEMMLNKIVPEGMPYRHSCEGPDDMGIWLCEHRNDAGPRKIVATINGCLRDGRTPVSPMSPMASTSS
;
A
#
# COMPACT_ATOMS: atom_id res chain seq x y z
N MET A 1 9.41 17.31 -43.95
CA MET A 1 8.94 16.11 -43.21
C MET A 1 8.59 16.56 -41.81
N ALA A 2 7.30 16.55 -41.47
CA ALA A 2 6.78 17.23 -40.29
C ALA A 2 7.21 16.54 -38.99
N SER A 3 7.87 17.31 -38.13
CA SER A 3 8.09 17.01 -36.72
C SER A 3 6.75 16.95 -36.00
N SER A 4 6.27 15.75 -35.66
CA SER A 4 5.10 15.58 -34.81
C SER A 4 5.47 15.83 -33.35
N SER A 5 4.71 16.71 -32.73
CA SER A 5 4.81 17.29 -31.37
C SER A 5 5.23 16.31 -30.27
N ARG A 6 6.39 16.58 -29.64
CA ARG A 6 6.91 15.85 -28.47
C ARG A 6 6.38 16.48 -27.18
N GLY A 7 5.70 15.70 -26.35
CA GLY A 7 5.54 15.99 -24.92
C GLY A 7 4.20 15.58 -24.32
N ILE A 8 3.08 15.87 -25.00
CA ILE A 8 1.74 15.61 -24.44
C ILE A 8 1.20 14.30 -25.03
N GLN A 9 1.00 13.31 -24.18
CA GLN A 9 0.26 12.10 -24.54
C GLN A 9 -1.24 12.37 -24.36
N ILE A 10 -2.02 12.05 -25.40
CA ILE A 10 -3.47 12.22 -25.42
C ILE A 10 -4.11 10.83 -25.31
N GLY A 11 -5.01 10.67 -24.35
CA GLY A 11 -5.66 9.40 -24.02
C GLY A 11 -5.07 8.80 -22.74
N SER A 12 -5.87 8.77 -21.68
CA SER A 12 -5.57 8.03 -20.44
C SER A 12 -6.57 6.89 -20.29
N ALA A 13 -6.06 5.72 -19.93
CA ALA A 13 -6.88 4.63 -19.44
C ALA A 13 -7.06 4.79 -17.93
N TRP A 14 -8.23 4.40 -17.44
CA TRP A 14 -8.53 4.37 -16.01
C TRP A 14 -8.93 2.97 -15.61
N PHE A 15 -8.37 2.51 -14.50
CA PHE A 15 -8.66 1.20 -13.93
C PHE A 15 -8.81 1.34 -12.41
N GLN A 16 -9.82 0.69 -11.84
CA GLN A 16 -9.99 0.63 -10.40
C GLN A 16 -10.38 -0.79 -9.98
N ARG A 17 -9.78 -1.27 -8.90
CA ARG A 17 -10.12 -2.56 -8.29
C ARG A 17 -10.18 -2.44 -6.78
N LYS A 18 -11.19 -3.09 -6.20
CA LYS A 18 -11.26 -3.37 -4.77
C LYS A 18 -10.52 -4.67 -4.49
N ILE A 19 -9.57 -4.63 -3.58
CA ILE A 19 -8.76 -5.78 -3.17
C ILE A 19 -9.06 -6.07 -1.70
N LYS A 20 -9.20 -7.35 -1.36
CA LYS A 20 -9.34 -7.81 0.01
C LYS A 20 -7.99 -8.34 0.46
N LEU A 21 -7.40 -7.67 1.44
CA LEU A 21 -6.16 -8.11 2.06
C LEU A 21 -6.43 -9.23 3.08
N ARG A 22 -5.45 -10.10 3.25
CA ARG A 22 -5.44 -11.11 4.32
C ARG A 22 -5.56 -10.41 5.68
N PRO A 23 -6.32 -11.00 6.62
CA PRO A 23 -6.32 -10.55 8.01
C PRO A 23 -4.90 -10.57 8.56
N GLN A 24 -4.56 -9.54 9.33
CA GLN A 24 -3.29 -9.43 10.02
C GLN A 24 -3.55 -9.02 11.47
N HIS A 25 -2.70 -9.50 12.37
CA HIS A 25 -2.67 -9.00 13.74
C HIS A 25 -2.08 -7.59 13.77
N ARG A 26 -2.11 -6.93 14.92
CA ARG A 26 -1.41 -5.66 15.14
C ARG A 26 0.06 -5.77 14.70
N GLY A 27 0.59 -4.74 14.03
CA GLY A 27 1.99 -4.67 13.61
C GLY A 27 2.17 -4.10 12.21
N ILE A 28 3.41 -4.15 11.72
CA ILE A 28 3.79 -3.69 10.38
C ILE A 28 3.89 -4.88 9.42
N HIS A 29 3.09 -4.86 8.36
CA HIS A 29 2.98 -5.98 7.42
C HIS A 29 3.30 -5.54 6.00
N LEU A 30 4.08 -6.37 5.29
CA LEU A 30 4.31 -6.19 3.86
C LEU A 30 3.10 -6.70 3.08
N VAL A 31 2.55 -5.82 2.24
CA VAL A 31 1.40 -6.13 1.40
C VAL A 31 1.71 -6.03 -0.09
N THR A 32 2.94 -5.68 -0.47
CA THR A 32 3.35 -5.41 -1.85
C THR A 32 3.02 -6.56 -2.80
N ASP A 33 3.45 -7.79 -2.47
CA ASP A 33 3.23 -8.96 -3.34
C ASP A 33 1.75 -9.32 -3.48
N GLU A 34 1.01 -9.18 -2.38
CA GLU A 34 -0.43 -9.42 -2.33
C GLU A 34 -1.19 -8.41 -3.20
N VAL A 35 -0.82 -7.13 -3.11
CA VAL A 35 -1.37 -6.08 -3.99
C VAL A 35 -1.01 -6.37 -5.44
N LEU A 36 0.27 -6.61 -5.77
CA LEU A 36 0.72 -6.84 -7.15
C LEU A 36 0.05 -8.06 -7.80
N LYS A 37 -0.20 -9.12 -7.02
CA LYS A 37 -0.93 -10.30 -7.49
C LYS A 37 -2.37 -9.97 -7.90
N GLU A 38 -3.00 -9.04 -7.20
CA GLU A 38 -4.40 -8.64 -7.39
C GLU A 38 -4.57 -7.55 -8.45
N ILE A 39 -3.50 -6.87 -8.91
CA ILE A 39 -3.51 -5.90 -10.02
C ILE A 39 -2.53 -6.24 -11.16
N PRO A 40 -2.69 -7.39 -11.85
CA PRO A 40 -1.84 -7.73 -13.00
C PRO A 40 -1.94 -6.70 -14.15
N GLU A 41 -3.04 -5.96 -14.26
CA GLU A 41 -3.27 -4.89 -15.23
C GLU A 41 -2.28 -3.74 -15.09
N LEU A 42 -1.62 -3.58 -13.94
CA LEU A 42 -0.55 -2.59 -13.75
C LEU A 42 0.53 -2.71 -14.83
N ARG A 43 0.80 -3.94 -15.31
CA ARG A 43 1.78 -4.22 -16.37
C ARG A 43 1.34 -3.71 -17.75
N GLN A 44 0.07 -3.35 -17.93
CA GLN A 44 -0.45 -2.78 -19.18
C GLN A 44 -0.18 -1.28 -19.28
N PHE A 45 0.15 -0.61 -18.18
CA PHE A 45 0.45 0.82 -18.16
C PHE A 45 1.96 1.06 -18.36
N SER A 46 2.29 2.06 -19.18
CA SER A 46 3.67 2.52 -19.39
C SER A 46 4.07 3.57 -18.36
N VAL A 47 3.18 4.53 -18.12
CA VAL A 47 3.35 5.63 -17.18
C VAL A 47 1.99 6.02 -16.64
N GLY A 48 1.92 6.38 -15.36
CA GLY A 48 0.67 6.77 -14.72
C GLY A 48 0.82 7.02 -13.22
N LEU A 49 -0.32 7.27 -12.57
CA LEU A 49 -0.46 7.37 -11.13
C LEU A 49 -1.22 6.15 -10.62
N LEU A 50 -0.63 5.44 -9.65
CA LEU A 50 -1.31 4.44 -8.84
C LEU A 50 -1.68 5.07 -7.49
N HIS A 51 -2.97 5.23 -7.24
CA HIS A 51 -3.51 5.64 -5.95
C HIS A 51 -4.02 4.40 -5.21
N VAL A 52 -3.50 4.15 -4.01
CA VAL A 52 -3.92 3.03 -3.16
C VAL A 52 -4.51 3.61 -1.88
N GLN A 53 -5.80 3.37 -1.67
CA GLN A 53 -6.52 3.81 -0.49
C GLN A 53 -6.94 2.61 0.34
N ILE A 54 -6.61 2.61 1.62
CA ILE A 54 -7.18 1.66 2.58
C ILE A 54 -8.58 2.13 3.01
N LEU A 55 -9.54 1.21 2.95
CA LEU A 55 -10.91 1.43 3.40
C LEU A 55 -11.07 0.96 4.85
N HIS A 56 -10.26 1.52 5.74
CA HIS A 56 -10.27 1.23 7.17
C HIS A 56 -9.99 2.52 7.94
N THR A 57 -10.53 2.63 9.15
CA THR A 57 -10.30 3.81 10.00
C THR A 57 -9.05 3.64 10.85
N SER A 58 -8.82 2.45 11.43
CA SER A 58 -7.70 2.16 12.34
C SER A 58 -6.45 1.58 11.68
N ALA A 59 -6.31 1.64 10.36
CA ALA A 59 -5.11 1.15 9.69
C ALA A 59 -4.66 2.09 8.58
N SER A 60 -3.35 2.20 8.39
CA SER A 60 -2.73 3.05 7.36
C SER A 60 -1.84 2.25 6.42
N LEU A 61 -1.58 2.81 5.24
CA LEU A 61 -0.57 2.33 4.31
C LEU A 61 0.64 3.27 4.35
N ALA A 62 1.84 2.71 4.35
CA ALA A 62 3.09 3.46 4.30
C ALA A 62 4.01 2.88 3.22
N LEU A 63 4.82 3.74 2.61
CA LEU A 63 5.94 3.34 1.77
C LEU A 63 7.21 3.45 2.60
N ASN A 64 7.98 2.38 2.67
CA ASN A 64 9.22 2.33 3.43
C ASN A 64 10.23 1.38 2.78
N GLU A 65 11.48 1.41 3.25
CA GLU A 65 12.51 0.44 2.88
C GLU A 65 12.07 -0.99 3.23
N ASN A 66 12.41 -1.93 2.36
CA ASN A 66 12.14 -3.37 2.52
C ASN A 66 13.38 -4.22 2.23
N TRP A 67 14.58 -3.69 2.45
CA TRP A 67 15.83 -4.43 2.26
C TRP A 67 16.26 -5.16 3.53
N ASP A 68 16.13 -4.50 4.69
CA ASP A 68 16.43 -5.06 6.00
C ASP A 68 15.13 -5.50 6.71
N PRO A 69 14.98 -6.79 7.10
CA PRO A 69 13.80 -7.25 7.83
C PRO A 69 13.57 -6.52 9.17
N TYR A 70 14.63 -6.01 9.82
CA TYR A 70 14.54 -5.32 11.12
C TYR A 70 13.84 -3.96 11.04
N VAL A 71 13.74 -3.35 9.85
CA VAL A 71 13.01 -2.08 9.66
C VAL A 71 11.56 -2.20 10.15
N ARG A 72 10.94 -3.37 9.99
CA ARG A 72 9.57 -3.62 10.46
C ARG A 72 9.49 -3.62 11.98
N ASP A 73 10.43 -4.31 12.61
CA ASP A 73 10.52 -4.43 14.07
C ASP A 73 10.82 -3.07 14.72
N ASP A 74 11.75 -2.30 14.14
CA ASP A 74 12.10 -0.96 14.61
C ASP A 74 10.94 0.03 14.49
N MET A 75 10.22 -0.03 13.37
CA MET A 75 9.04 0.81 13.16
C MET A 75 7.94 0.45 14.15
N GLU A 76 7.66 -0.84 14.36
CA GLU A 76 6.69 -1.29 15.36
C GLU A 76 7.10 -0.88 16.78
N MET A 77 8.37 -1.07 17.14
CA MET A 77 8.92 -0.62 18.42
C MET A 77 8.71 0.89 18.61
N MET A 78 9.03 1.70 17.61
CA MET A 78 8.91 3.16 17.70
C MET A 78 7.44 3.59 17.83
N LEU A 79 6.53 2.95 17.09
CA LEU A 79 5.10 3.24 17.17
C LEU A 79 4.55 2.92 18.56
N ASN A 80 4.89 1.76 19.12
CA ASN A 80 4.52 1.37 20.47
C ASN A 80 5.10 2.30 21.54
N LYS A 81 6.23 2.98 21.25
CA LYS A 81 6.85 3.96 22.14
C LYS A 81 6.22 5.35 22.06
N ILE A 82 5.85 5.81 20.87
CA ILE A 82 5.24 7.14 20.67
C ILE A 82 3.77 7.13 21.09
N VAL A 83 3.05 6.05 20.79
CA VAL A 83 1.62 5.88 21.04
C VAL A 83 1.40 4.57 21.80
N PRO A 84 1.76 4.52 23.09
CA PRO A 84 1.57 3.32 23.89
C PRO A 84 0.09 2.99 24.07
N GLU A 85 -0.22 1.70 24.01
CA GLU A 85 -1.52 1.17 24.39
C GLU A 85 -1.83 1.49 25.86
N GLY A 86 -3.10 1.76 26.19
CA GLY A 86 -3.54 2.00 27.56
C GLY A 86 -3.16 3.36 28.14
N MET A 87 -2.65 4.31 27.34
CA MET A 87 -2.59 5.71 27.74
C MET A 87 -4.01 6.25 28.05
N PRO A 88 -4.15 7.21 28.99
CA PRO A 88 -5.43 7.77 29.39
C PRO A 88 -5.98 8.73 28.33
N TYR A 89 -6.26 8.20 27.14
CA TYR A 89 -6.85 8.95 26.05
C TYR A 89 -8.23 9.46 26.44
N ARG A 90 -8.57 10.66 25.98
CA ARG A 90 -9.92 11.22 26.15
C ARG A 90 -10.95 10.49 25.29
N HIS A 91 -10.50 9.93 24.16
CA HIS A 91 -11.30 9.11 23.26
C HIS A 91 -11.25 7.66 23.72
N SER A 92 -12.11 7.32 24.69
CA SER A 92 -12.07 6.03 25.39
C SER A 92 -13.38 5.24 25.31
N CYS A 93 -14.35 5.70 24.51
CA CYS A 93 -15.66 5.07 24.42
C CYS A 93 -15.67 3.79 23.57
N GLU A 94 -14.64 3.55 22.75
CA GLU A 94 -14.57 2.43 21.81
C GLU A 94 -13.90 1.17 22.39
N GLY A 95 -13.43 1.24 23.65
CA GLY A 95 -12.73 0.14 24.32
C GLY A 95 -11.20 0.26 24.22
N PRO A 96 -10.44 -0.40 25.12
CA PRO A 96 -8.99 -0.20 25.27
C PRO A 96 -8.17 -0.56 24.01
N ASP A 97 -8.73 -1.38 23.13
CA ASP A 97 -8.15 -1.87 21.88
C ASP A 97 -8.38 -0.94 20.66
N ASP A 98 -9.13 0.16 20.83
CA ASP A 98 -9.45 1.14 19.76
C ASP A 98 -9.11 2.58 20.17
N MET A 99 -8.29 2.78 21.21
CA MET A 99 -7.99 4.12 21.76
C MET A 99 -6.77 4.82 21.14
N GLY A 100 -6.02 4.14 20.27
CA GLY A 100 -4.76 4.65 19.71
C GLY A 100 -4.91 5.63 18.54
N ILE A 101 -3.82 6.30 18.18
CA ILE A 101 -3.79 7.16 16.99
C ILE A 101 -4.04 6.31 15.73
N TRP A 102 -4.90 6.78 14.82
CA TRP A 102 -5.34 6.11 13.58
C TRP A 102 -4.23 5.73 12.58
N LEU A 103 -2.96 5.97 12.93
CA LEU A 103 -1.80 5.56 12.15
C LEU A 103 -1.59 4.04 12.20
N CYS A 104 -1.99 3.37 13.30
CA CYS A 104 -1.75 1.95 13.51
C CYS A 104 -2.95 1.24 14.15
N GLU A 105 -3.18 0.01 13.70
CA GLU A 105 -4.24 -0.84 14.24
C GLU A 105 -3.85 -1.29 15.64
N HIS A 106 -4.72 -1.04 16.62
CA HIS A 106 -4.52 -1.50 17.99
C HIS A 106 -5.27 -2.80 18.30
N ARG A 107 -6.18 -3.22 17.41
CA ARG A 107 -6.91 -4.49 17.53
C ARG A 107 -5.99 -5.68 17.27
N ASN A 108 -6.02 -6.65 18.18
CA ASN A 108 -5.28 -7.91 18.06
C ASN A 108 -5.89 -8.83 17.00
N ASP A 109 -7.22 -8.77 16.80
CA ASP A 109 -7.96 -9.57 15.82
C ASP A 109 -8.67 -8.66 14.80
N ALA A 110 -7.92 -8.10 13.86
CA ALA A 110 -8.51 -7.30 12.79
C ALA A 110 -9.11 -8.19 11.69
N GLY A 111 -10.37 -7.91 11.34
CA GLY A 111 -11.01 -8.52 10.18
C GLY A 111 -10.26 -8.20 8.87
N PRO A 112 -10.58 -8.89 7.76
CA PRO A 112 -9.91 -8.66 6.49
C PRO A 112 -10.10 -7.22 6.01
N ARG A 113 -8.98 -6.56 5.70
CA ARG A 113 -8.97 -5.17 5.26
C ARG A 113 -9.29 -5.08 3.77
N LYS A 114 -9.90 -3.97 3.36
CA LYS A 114 -10.16 -3.69 1.95
C LYS A 114 -9.33 -2.49 1.53
N ILE A 115 -8.74 -2.56 0.34
CA ILE A 115 -8.12 -1.42 -0.31
C ILE A 115 -8.77 -1.17 -1.66
N VAL A 116 -8.69 0.06 -2.15
CA VAL A 116 -9.04 0.45 -3.51
C VAL A 116 -7.75 0.87 -4.18
N ALA A 117 -7.37 0.15 -5.23
CA ALA A 117 -6.27 0.53 -6.12
C ALA A 117 -6.87 1.16 -7.38
N THR A 118 -6.45 2.40 -7.67
CA THR A 118 -6.84 3.16 -8.84
C THR A 118 -5.61 3.50 -9.65
N ILE A 119 -5.61 3.15 -10.94
CA ILE A 119 -4.55 3.46 -11.89
C ILE A 119 -5.12 4.42 -12.95
N ASN A 120 -4.43 5.54 -13.16
CA ASN A 120 -4.66 6.43 -14.29
C ASN A 120 -3.35 6.57 -15.07
N GLY A 121 -3.35 6.29 -16.37
CA GLY A 121 -2.14 6.45 -17.15
C GLY A 121 -2.27 6.07 -18.61
N CYS A 122 -1.13 6.12 -19.30
CA CYS A 122 -1.02 5.70 -20.69
C CYS A 122 -0.77 4.19 -20.75
N LEU A 123 -1.46 3.49 -21.64
CA LEU A 123 -1.20 2.08 -21.91
C LEU A 123 0.16 1.92 -22.58
N ARG A 124 0.78 0.74 -22.44
CA ARG A 124 1.99 0.37 -23.16
C ARG A 124 1.65 0.18 -24.62
N ASP A 125 2.35 0.90 -25.48
CA ASP A 125 2.47 0.50 -26.87
C ASP A 125 3.38 -0.73 -26.90
N GLY A 126 2.99 -1.80 -27.60
CA GLY A 126 3.63 -3.12 -27.60
C GLY A 126 5.10 -3.15 -28.08
N ARG A 127 5.69 -1.97 -28.31
CA ARG A 127 7.05 -1.69 -28.74
C ARG A 127 8.01 -1.40 -27.58
N THR A 128 7.50 -1.12 -26.38
CA THR A 128 8.35 -0.76 -25.23
C THR A 128 8.78 -2.02 -24.47
N PRO A 129 10.09 -2.33 -24.36
CA PRO A 129 10.55 -3.50 -23.63
C PRO A 129 10.13 -3.41 -22.16
N VAL A 130 9.67 -4.53 -21.59
CA VAL A 130 9.43 -4.61 -20.15
C VAL A 130 10.80 -4.62 -19.48
N SER A 131 11.14 -3.54 -18.75
CA SER A 131 12.31 -3.60 -17.87
C SER A 131 12.14 -4.81 -16.95
N PRO A 132 13.13 -5.70 -16.83
CA PRO A 132 13.05 -6.79 -15.89
C PRO A 132 12.80 -6.18 -14.51
N MET A 133 11.68 -6.54 -13.89
CA MET A 133 11.46 -6.25 -12.48
C MET A 133 12.71 -6.77 -11.77
N SER A 134 13.50 -5.87 -11.18
CA SER A 134 14.55 -6.31 -10.27
C SER A 134 13.84 -7.16 -9.22
N PRO A 135 14.29 -8.40 -8.96
CA PRO A 135 13.72 -9.16 -7.87
C PRO A 135 13.92 -8.32 -6.62
N MET A 136 12.84 -7.71 -6.11
CA MET A 136 12.85 -7.20 -4.74
C MET A 136 13.15 -8.43 -3.89
N ALA A 137 14.25 -8.39 -3.15
CA ALA A 137 14.64 -9.48 -2.29
C ALA A 137 13.47 -9.83 -1.39
N SER A 138 12.80 -10.95 -1.67
CA SER A 138 11.81 -11.52 -0.77
C SER A 138 12.60 -12.15 0.36
N THR A 139 12.97 -11.37 1.37
CA THR A 139 13.39 -11.94 2.64
C THR A 139 12.13 -12.40 3.35
N SER A 140 11.68 -13.60 2.97
CA SER A 140 10.74 -14.38 3.76
C SER A 140 11.43 -14.71 5.08
N SER A 141 11.07 -13.99 6.13
CA SER A 141 11.27 -14.34 7.53
C SER A 141 10.06 -13.83 8.28
#